data_AF-A0A417SI18-F1
#
_entry.id   AF-A0A417SI18-F1
#
_cell.length_a   1.000
_cell.length_b   1.000
_cell.length_c   1.000
_cell.angle_alpha   90.00
_cell.angle_beta   90.00
_cell.angle_gamma   90.00
#
_symmetry.space_group_name_H-M   'P 1'
#
loop_
_entity.id
_entity.type
_entity.pdbx_description
1 polymer ?
#
loop_
_entity_poly.entity_id
_entity_poly.type
_entity_poly.pdbx_seq_one_letter_code
_entity_poly.pdbx_strand_id
1 'polypeptide(L)'
;MLDNSIGCYGKLVSEVLTAISQVYWGRMYKYIKDNNIDYKDVNCFILNPESMAVYFSKTFIAIEYCGNPYVKNIVEKSERMIVVRDFTKEDLTSKQVIEKIIGFTFDGTSGITFPLYSDIYEDLMVPTNAGLDKLIDLKWNFAAQNSMVSFNSQGFDIVEGQFVRLINGMFFDAKDDDLKTRIIKWIDFIPCHYNEPEEGELDEIGFSLEVYDRLWQADLFYQYPEPADFKYDKLPKINRFIELFGNSENSEPTITSFLAQQENHFILNMGFMGTGVHSQVKCEWQSEEKDEIIPDFLLLEQMDMRIL
;
A
#
# COMPACT_ATOMS: atom_id res chain seq x y z
N MET A 1 -17.77 -29.36 7.18
CA MET A 1 -18.45 -28.08 7.46
C MET A 1 -17.66 -26.95 6.82
N LEU A 2 -17.55 -27.02 5.50
CA LEU A 2 -17.01 -25.99 4.60
C LEU A 2 -18.19 -25.66 3.67
N ASP A 3 -18.28 -24.43 3.17
CA ASP A 3 -19.24 -23.92 2.16
C ASP A 3 -20.56 -23.24 2.56
N ASN A 4 -20.78 -22.82 3.82
CA ASN A 4 -21.82 -21.81 4.12
C ASN A 4 -21.29 -20.44 4.55
N SER A 5 -20.01 -20.33 4.93
CA SER A 5 -19.40 -19.06 5.35
C SER A 5 -19.13 -18.13 4.16
N ILE A 6 -18.63 -18.67 3.03
CA ILE A 6 -18.23 -17.88 1.85
C ILE A 6 -19.44 -17.12 1.25
N GLY A 7 -20.62 -17.74 1.23
CA GLY A 7 -21.85 -17.09 0.74
C GLY A 7 -22.40 -16.00 1.66
N CYS A 8 -22.26 -16.15 2.98
CA CYS A 8 -22.73 -15.17 3.96
C CYS A 8 -21.86 -13.91 3.95
N TYR A 9 -20.53 -14.07 4.00
CA TYR A 9 -19.59 -12.94 3.97
C TYR A 9 -19.61 -12.20 2.63
N GLY A 10 -19.81 -12.91 1.51
CA GLY A 10 -19.97 -12.28 0.21
C GLY A 10 -21.17 -11.32 0.16
N LYS A 11 -22.29 -11.70 0.80
CA LYS A 11 -23.48 -10.85 0.88
C LYS A 11 -23.23 -9.62 1.77
N LEU A 12 -22.70 -9.82 2.97
CA LEU A 12 -22.41 -8.72 3.90
C LEU A 12 -21.44 -7.70 3.28
N VAL A 13 -20.35 -8.17 2.69
CA VAL A 13 -19.37 -7.30 2.02
C VAL A 13 -19.99 -6.58 0.83
N SER A 14 -20.81 -7.26 0.04
CA SER A 14 -21.54 -6.62 -1.06
C SER A 14 -22.47 -5.52 -0.58
N GLU A 15 -23.18 -5.72 0.53
CA GLU A 15 -24.06 -4.70 1.13
C GLU A 15 -23.27 -3.49 1.63
N VAL A 16 -22.17 -3.70 2.35
CA VAL A 16 -21.27 -2.63 2.83
C VAL A 16 -20.73 -1.81 1.65
N LEU A 17 -20.14 -2.47 0.65
CA LEU A 17 -19.56 -1.79 -0.51
C LEU A 17 -20.62 -1.11 -1.37
N THR A 18 -21.82 -1.68 -1.48
CA THR A 18 -22.95 -1.05 -2.18
C THR A 18 -23.39 0.22 -1.47
N ALA A 19 -23.49 0.19 -0.13
CA ALA A 19 -23.85 1.37 0.65
C ALA A 19 -22.82 2.49 0.50
N ILE A 20 -21.52 2.15 0.56
CA ILE A 20 -20.43 3.12 0.31
C ILE A 20 -20.50 3.67 -1.12
N SER A 21 -20.70 2.80 -2.11
CA SER A 21 -20.83 3.21 -3.51
C SER A 21 -21.92 4.27 -3.72
N GLN A 22 -23.06 4.16 -3.02
CA GLN A 22 -24.15 5.12 -3.16
C GLN A 22 -23.82 6.52 -2.61
N VAL A 23 -23.06 6.60 -1.53
CA VAL A 23 -22.78 7.87 -0.83
C VAL A 23 -21.41 8.48 -1.17
N TYR A 24 -20.49 7.68 -1.70
CA TYR A 24 -19.09 8.04 -1.90
C TYR A 24 -18.67 7.93 -3.37
N TRP A 25 -18.31 6.73 -3.84
CA TRP A 25 -17.77 6.55 -5.21
C TRP A 25 -18.77 6.95 -6.29
N GLY A 26 -20.05 6.59 -6.14
CA GLY A 26 -21.11 6.95 -7.09
C GLY A 26 -21.30 8.46 -7.19
N ARG A 27 -21.11 9.21 -6.10
CA ARG A 27 -21.12 10.68 -6.12
C ARG A 27 -19.93 11.25 -6.86
N MET A 28 -18.74 10.72 -6.61
CA MET A 28 -17.53 11.11 -7.32
C MET A 28 -17.66 10.86 -8.83
N TYR A 29 -18.09 9.65 -9.24
CA TYR A 29 -18.35 9.31 -10.64
C TYR A 29 -19.36 10.24 -11.29
N LYS A 30 -20.48 10.49 -10.60
CA LYS A 30 -21.49 11.44 -11.07
C LYS A 30 -20.92 12.84 -11.22
N TYR A 31 -20.15 13.33 -10.25
CA TYR A 31 -19.55 14.66 -10.28
C TYR A 31 -18.55 14.81 -11.43
N ILE A 32 -17.69 13.81 -11.66
CA ILE A 32 -16.78 13.80 -12.82
C ILE A 32 -17.56 13.92 -14.13
N LYS A 33 -18.61 13.09 -14.29
CA LYS A 33 -19.42 13.05 -15.51
C LYS A 33 -20.21 14.34 -15.73
N ASP A 34 -20.88 14.84 -14.70
CA ASP A 34 -21.75 16.02 -14.78
C ASP A 34 -20.94 17.30 -15.05
N ASN A 35 -19.67 17.35 -14.64
CA ASN A 35 -18.77 18.50 -14.83
C ASN A 35 -17.71 18.30 -15.92
N ASN A 36 -17.70 17.16 -16.61
CA ASN A 36 -16.72 16.81 -17.65
C ASN A 36 -15.24 16.98 -17.19
N ILE A 37 -14.93 16.50 -15.98
CA ILE A 37 -13.59 16.58 -15.40
C ILE A 37 -12.68 15.52 -16.03
N ASP A 38 -11.44 15.89 -16.34
CA ASP A 38 -10.44 14.96 -16.87
C ASP A 38 -9.92 14.02 -15.76
N TYR A 39 -9.79 12.73 -16.07
CA TYR A 39 -9.33 11.72 -15.11
C TYR A 39 -7.91 11.99 -14.58
N LYS A 40 -7.08 12.71 -15.33
CA LYS A 40 -5.73 13.10 -14.86
C LYS A 40 -5.76 14.08 -13.69
N ASP A 41 -6.87 14.77 -13.47
CA ASP A 41 -7.01 15.85 -12.47
C ASP A 41 -7.68 15.34 -11.18
N VAL A 42 -7.96 14.04 -11.09
CA VAL A 42 -8.67 13.41 -9.97
C VAL A 42 -7.97 12.15 -9.48
N ASN A 43 -8.28 11.76 -8.25
CA ASN A 43 -7.83 10.54 -7.62
C ASN A 43 -8.53 9.32 -8.23
N CYS A 44 -7.99 8.80 -9.34
CA CYS A 44 -8.55 7.59 -9.97
C CYS A 44 -8.31 6.33 -9.13
N PHE A 45 -7.34 6.33 -8.22
CA PHE A 45 -6.97 5.18 -7.41
C PHE A 45 -8.10 4.70 -6.50
N ILE A 46 -8.78 5.60 -5.80
CA ILE A 46 -9.93 5.24 -4.94
C ILE A 46 -11.17 4.82 -5.74
N LEU A 47 -11.31 5.32 -6.98
CA LEU A 47 -12.43 5.01 -7.87
C LEU A 47 -12.27 3.68 -8.59
N ASN A 48 -11.03 3.31 -8.88
CA ASN A 48 -10.67 2.14 -9.65
C ASN A 48 -9.43 1.42 -9.07
N PRO A 49 -9.49 0.96 -7.81
CA PRO A 49 -8.39 0.21 -7.22
C PRO A 49 -8.17 -1.10 -7.98
N GLU A 50 -6.97 -1.65 -7.89
CA GLU A 50 -6.65 -2.96 -8.47
C GLU A 50 -7.35 -4.08 -7.70
N SER A 51 -7.37 -3.97 -6.37
CA SER A 51 -8.09 -4.83 -5.45
C SER A 51 -8.47 -4.06 -4.19
N MET A 52 -9.34 -4.64 -3.37
CA MET A 52 -9.71 -4.10 -2.07
C MET A 52 -9.60 -5.19 -1.01
N ALA A 53 -9.30 -4.80 0.24
CA ALA A 53 -9.41 -5.67 1.39
C ALA A 53 -10.40 -5.09 2.40
N VAL A 54 -11.31 -5.93 2.90
CA VAL A 54 -12.30 -5.56 3.90
C VAL A 54 -12.04 -6.40 5.16
N TYR A 55 -11.82 -5.72 6.27
CA TYR A 55 -11.53 -6.32 7.57
C TYR A 55 -12.67 -6.01 8.53
N PHE A 56 -13.28 -7.03 9.11
CA PHE A 56 -14.30 -6.88 10.14
C PHE A 56 -13.68 -7.06 11.52
N SER A 57 -13.95 -6.13 12.43
CA SER A 57 -13.61 -6.24 13.84
C SER A 57 -14.82 -5.86 14.70
N LYS A 58 -14.71 -6.01 16.02
CA LYS A 58 -15.78 -5.61 16.94
C LYS A 58 -15.92 -4.08 17.07
N THR A 59 -14.88 -3.32 16.73
CA THR A 59 -14.80 -1.87 16.97
C THR A 59 -14.77 -1.03 15.69
N PHE A 60 -14.33 -1.62 14.57
CA PHE A 60 -14.31 -0.96 13.27
C PHE A 60 -14.39 -1.94 12.10
N ILE A 61 -14.81 -1.43 10.94
CA ILE A 61 -14.62 -2.06 9.63
C ILE A 61 -13.49 -1.33 8.93
N ALA A 62 -12.42 -2.04 8.56
CA ALA A 62 -11.33 -1.46 7.79
C ALA A 62 -11.48 -1.75 6.29
N ILE A 63 -11.31 -0.75 5.44
CA ILE A 63 -11.37 -0.86 3.98
C ILE A 63 -10.07 -0.35 3.39
N GLU A 64 -9.26 -1.27 2.88
CA GLU A 64 -8.01 -0.96 2.21
C GLU A 64 -8.21 -0.96 0.69
N TYR A 65 -7.70 0.09 0.04
CA TYR A 65 -7.59 0.18 -1.40
C TYR A 65 -6.16 -0.20 -1.80
N CYS A 66 -6.04 -1.10 -2.78
CA CYS A 66 -4.76 -1.64 -3.23
C CYS A 66 -4.54 -1.33 -4.72
N GLY A 67 -3.27 -1.12 -5.10
CA GLY A 67 -2.85 -0.85 -6.47
C GLY A 67 -2.02 0.43 -6.60
N ASN A 68 -1.84 0.89 -7.84
CA ASN A 68 -1.07 2.09 -8.13
C ASN A 68 -1.84 3.40 -7.80
N PRO A 69 -1.37 4.22 -6.83
CA PRO A 69 -2.01 5.50 -6.51
C PRO A 69 -1.89 6.57 -7.60
N TYR A 70 -0.95 6.42 -8.53
CA TYR A 70 -0.69 7.39 -9.61
C TYR A 70 -1.44 7.05 -10.90
N VAL A 71 -2.42 6.15 -10.85
CA VAL A 71 -3.24 5.82 -12.01
C VAL A 71 -4.02 7.07 -12.46
N LYS A 72 -3.95 7.40 -13.76
CA LYS A 72 -4.60 8.59 -14.36
C LYS A 72 -5.76 8.25 -15.28
N ASN A 73 -6.23 7.01 -15.20
CA ASN A 73 -7.34 6.51 -15.99
C ASN A 73 -8.28 5.64 -15.14
N ILE A 74 -9.53 5.57 -15.56
CA ILE A 74 -10.51 4.65 -15.02
C ILE A 74 -10.79 3.62 -16.12
N VAL A 75 -10.53 2.36 -15.81
CA VAL A 75 -10.88 1.23 -16.66
C VAL A 75 -12.06 0.54 -16.00
N GLU A 76 -13.21 0.51 -16.68
CA GLU A 76 -14.36 -0.25 -16.22
C GLU A 76 -13.99 -1.74 -16.18
N LYS A 77 -13.92 -2.30 -14.98
CA LYS A 77 -13.68 -3.73 -14.76
C LYS A 77 -15.01 -4.41 -14.49
N SER A 78 -15.25 -5.54 -15.14
CA SER A 78 -16.42 -6.39 -14.88
C SER A 78 -16.37 -7.04 -13.50
N GLU A 79 -15.15 -7.29 -12.99
CA GLU A 79 -14.92 -7.94 -11.70
C GLU A 79 -13.75 -7.26 -10.97
N ARG A 80 -13.88 -7.11 -9.66
CA ARG A 80 -12.82 -6.61 -8.78
C ARG A 80 -12.52 -7.67 -7.71
N MET A 81 -11.24 -7.92 -7.48
CA MET A 81 -10.81 -8.82 -6.41
C MET A 81 -11.03 -8.14 -5.06
N ILE A 82 -11.83 -8.78 -4.20
CA ILE A 82 -12.06 -8.35 -2.83
C ILE A 82 -11.57 -9.45 -1.90
N VAL A 83 -10.64 -9.10 -1.02
CA VAL A 83 -10.16 -9.97 0.06
C VAL A 83 -10.95 -9.64 1.32
N VAL A 84 -11.47 -10.66 1.99
CA VAL A 84 -12.25 -10.49 3.22
C VAL A 84 -11.55 -11.18 4.38
N ARG A 85 -11.40 -10.47 5.49
CA ARG A 85 -10.88 -11.00 6.75
C ARG A 85 -11.85 -10.64 7.86
N ASP A 86 -12.27 -11.65 8.61
CA ASP A 86 -13.16 -11.47 9.74
C ASP A 86 -12.42 -11.80 11.04
N PHE A 87 -12.33 -10.79 11.92
CA PHE A 87 -11.73 -10.89 13.25
C PHE A 87 -12.79 -10.77 14.36
N THR A 88 -14.08 -10.67 14.03
CA THR A 88 -15.17 -10.48 15.01
C THR A 88 -15.32 -11.64 15.99
N LYS A 89 -14.91 -12.85 15.59
CA LYS A 89 -14.91 -14.05 16.45
C LYS A 89 -13.63 -14.24 17.25
N GLU A 90 -12.61 -13.42 17.04
CA GLU A 90 -11.39 -13.43 17.83
C GLU A 90 -11.50 -12.45 19.01
N ASP A 91 -10.95 -12.81 20.17
CA ASP A 91 -10.84 -11.91 21.32
C ASP A 91 -9.59 -11.04 21.18
N LEU A 92 -9.68 -10.02 20.32
CA LEU A 92 -8.59 -9.12 19.97
C LEU A 92 -8.92 -7.69 20.36
N THR A 93 -7.92 -6.98 20.88
CA THR A 93 -7.94 -5.53 21.00
C THR A 93 -7.85 -4.87 19.62
N SER A 94 -8.33 -3.62 19.50
CA SER A 94 -8.21 -2.80 18.27
C SER A 94 -6.77 -2.76 17.74
N LYS A 95 -5.80 -2.54 18.63
CA LYS A 95 -4.36 -2.65 18.32
C LYS A 95 -3.98 -4.00 17.68
N GLN A 96 -4.38 -5.13 18.26
CA GLN A 96 -4.03 -6.45 17.71
C GLN A 96 -4.65 -6.71 16.34
N VAL A 97 -5.86 -6.18 16.11
CA VAL A 97 -6.48 -6.23 14.77
C VAL A 97 -5.67 -5.43 13.77
N ILE A 98 -5.23 -4.23 14.14
CA ILE A 98 -4.35 -3.38 13.32
C ILE A 98 -3.02 -4.09 13.02
N GLU A 99 -2.38 -4.71 14.02
CA GLU A 99 -1.16 -5.51 13.85
C GLU A 99 -1.36 -6.64 12.84
N LYS A 100 -2.53 -7.32 12.87
CA LYS A 100 -2.88 -8.35 11.88
C LYS A 100 -3.13 -7.78 10.47
N ILE A 101 -3.70 -6.58 10.35
CA ILE A 101 -3.89 -5.89 9.07
C ILE A 101 -2.53 -5.53 8.44
N ILE A 102 -1.60 -5.03 9.25
CA ILE A 102 -0.24 -4.68 8.82
C ILE A 102 0.59 -5.94 8.55
N GLY A 103 0.43 -6.95 9.39
CA GLY A 103 1.23 -8.18 9.38
C GLY A 103 2.44 -8.17 10.31
N PHE A 104 2.58 -7.17 11.19
CA PHE A 104 3.70 -7.02 12.13
C PHE A 104 3.21 -6.88 13.57
N THR A 105 3.95 -7.45 14.52
CA THR A 105 3.71 -7.27 15.96
C THR A 105 4.74 -6.28 16.50
N PHE A 106 4.29 -5.19 17.12
CA PHE A 106 5.21 -4.16 17.59
C PHE A 106 5.79 -4.50 18.97
N ASP A 107 7.10 -4.35 19.10
CA ASP A 107 7.91 -4.74 20.26
C ASP A 107 8.45 -3.55 21.08
N GLY A 108 7.84 -2.38 20.93
CA GLY A 108 8.23 -1.15 21.62
C GLY A 108 8.30 -1.32 23.15
N THR A 109 9.32 -0.72 23.76
CA THR A 109 9.57 -0.75 25.21
C THR A 109 9.18 0.57 25.89
N SER A 110 8.80 1.59 25.13
CA SER A 110 8.44 2.91 25.65
C SER A 110 7.18 2.93 26.54
N GLY A 111 6.33 1.90 26.45
CA GLY A 111 4.99 1.90 27.03
C GLY A 111 4.01 2.82 26.30
N ILE A 112 4.43 3.43 25.17
CA ILE A 112 3.60 4.34 24.37
C ILE A 112 3.03 3.57 23.19
N THR A 113 1.71 3.39 23.21
CA THR A 113 0.94 3.04 22.01
C THR A 113 0.59 4.33 21.30
N PHE A 114 0.94 4.46 20.02
CA PHE A 114 0.71 5.67 19.25
C PHE A 114 -0.80 5.83 18.95
N PRO A 115 -1.48 6.79 19.58
CA PRO A 115 -2.92 6.89 19.44
C PRO A 115 -3.29 7.72 18.20
N LEU A 116 -4.16 7.15 17.36
CA LEU A 116 -4.69 7.82 16.19
C LEU A 116 -5.94 8.64 16.59
N TYR A 117 -5.72 9.88 17.01
CA TYR A 117 -6.74 10.87 17.41
C TYR A 117 -7.22 11.80 16.29
N SER A 118 -6.56 11.80 15.13
CA SER A 118 -6.95 12.59 13.95
C SER A 118 -7.72 11.73 12.98
N ASP A 119 -8.65 12.34 12.24
CA ASP A 119 -9.44 11.65 11.23
C ASP A 119 -8.56 11.17 10.06
N ILE A 120 -7.47 11.88 9.75
CA ILE A 120 -6.57 11.58 8.64
C ILE A 120 -5.12 11.67 9.10
N TYR A 121 -4.33 10.65 8.73
CA TYR A 121 -2.87 10.59 8.87
C TYR A 121 -2.25 10.28 7.52
N GLU A 122 -1.32 11.14 7.10
CA GLU A 122 -0.58 11.01 5.83
C GLU A 122 0.90 10.73 6.13
N ASP A 123 1.52 9.90 5.29
CA ASP A 123 2.96 9.60 5.32
C ASP A 123 3.45 9.09 6.68
N LEU A 124 2.62 8.31 7.37
CA LEU A 124 2.97 7.71 8.65
C LEU A 124 4.03 6.62 8.44
N MET A 125 5.13 6.68 9.19
CA MET A 125 6.21 5.70 9.18
C MET A 125 6.38 5.08 10.56
N VAL A 126 6.04 3.80 10.71
CA VAL A 126 6.11 3.09 11.99
C VAL A 126 6.88 1.77 11.83
N PRO A 127 8.19 1.76 12.08
CA PRO A 127 8.96 0.53 12.20
C PRO A 127 8.78 -0.13 13.58
N THR A 128 8.94 -1.46 13.65
CA THR A 128 9.30 -2.16 14.89
C THR A 128 10.73 -1.79 15.28
N ASN A 129 11.19 -2.15 16.49
CA ASN A 129 12.59 -1.89 16.85
C ASN A 129 13.56 -2.64 15.92
N ALA A 130 13.27 -3.92 15.64
CA ALA A 130 14.05 -4.73 14.70
C ALA A 130 14.02 -4.15 13.28
N GLY A 131 12.86 -3.70 12.81
CA GLY A 131 12.72 -3.03 11.51
C GLY A 131 13.55 -1.74 11.44
N LEU A 132 13.55 -0.93 12.50
CA LEU A 132 14.33 0.30 12.57
C LEU A 132 15.84 0.03 12.48
N ASP A 133 16.34 -0.91 13.27
CA ASP A 133 17.75 -1.31 13.25
C ASP A 133 18.15 -1.75 11.84
N LYS A 134 17.32 -2.58 11.20
CA LYS A 134 17.58 -3.04 9.83
C LYS A 134 17.55 -1.91 8.80
N LEU A 135 16.64 -0.95 8.91
CA LEU A 135 16.60 0.23 8.04
C LEU A 135 17.89 1.06 8.18
N ILE A 136 18.41 1.22 9.40
CA ILE A 136 19.68 1.92 9.65
C ILE A 136 20.86 1.16 9.02
N ASP A 137 20.92 -0.16 9.22
CA ASP A 137 21.97 -1.02 8.65
C ASP A 137 21.99 -0.96 7.12
N LEU A 138 20.80 -0.96 6.50
CA LEU A 138 20.61 -0.82 5.06
C LEU A 138 20.76 0.62 4.55
N LYS A 139 21.04 1.59 5.44
CA LYS A 139 21.20 3.01 5.13
C LYS A 139 19.97 3.62 4.44
N TRP A 140 18.78 3.18 4.84
CA TRP A 140 17.51 3.75 4.38
C TRP A 140 17.46 5.24 4.71
N ASN A 141 17.05 6.06 3.74
CA ASN A 141 17.14 7.51 3.88
C ASN A 141 15.86 8.10 4.47
N PHE A 142 15.89 8.42 5.76
CA PHE A 142 14.77 9.02 6.49
C PHE A 142 14.38 10.43 6.04
N ALA A 143 15.28 11.14 5.35
CA ALA A 143 15.02 12.47 4.81
C ALA A 143 14.58 12.45 3.34
N ALA A 144 14.38 11.26 2.75
CA ALA A 144 14.02 11.10 1.35
C ALA A 144 12.63 11.62 1.00
N GLN A 145 11.73 11.66 1.98
CA GLN A 145 10.34 12.08 1.83
C GLN A 145 9.82 12.64 3.16
N ASN A 146 8.81 13.49 3.09
CA ASN A 146 8.10 13.93 4.29
C ASN A 146 7.43 12.71 4.91
N SER A 147 7.59 12.53 6.22
CA SER A 147 6.93 11.47 6.95
C SER A 147 6.79 11.82 8.42
N MET A 148 5.70 11.36 9.03
CA MET A 148 5.57 11.34 10.48
C MET A 148 6.17 10.03 10.98
N VAL A 149 7.35 10.10 11.57
CA VAL A 149 8.07 8.89 12.04
C VAL A 149 7.80 8.65 13.52
N SER A 150 7.38 7.43 13.86
CA SER A 150 7.21 6.97 15.25
C SER A 150 8.31 5.97 15.58
N PHE A 151 9.02 6.17 16.69
CA PHE A 151 10.11 5.30 17.13
C PHE A 151 9.79 4.63 18.46
N ASN A 152 10.28 3.39 18.64
CA ASN A 152 10.10 2.61 19.87
C ASN A 152 8.63 2.53 20.33
N SER A 153 7.72 2.46 19.36
CA SER A 153 6.28 2.46 19.59
C SER A 153 5.78 1.04 19.87
N GLN A 154 4.81 0.90 20.77
CA GLN A 154 4.06 -0.34 20.95
C GLN A 154 2.97 -0.51 19.89
N GLY A 155 3.21 -0.08 18.65
CA GLY A 155 2.20 -0.01 17.61
C GLY A 155 1.25 1.16 17.81
N PHE A 156 0.15 1.16 17.06
CA PHE A 156 -0.85 2.20 17.12
C PHE A 156 -2.23 1.65 17.42
N ASP A 157 -3.06 2.51 17.97
CA ASP A 157 -4.44 2.18 18.32
C ASP A 157 -5.37 3.28 17.85
N ILE A 158 -6.60 2.89 17.54
CA ILE A 158 -7.65 3.81 17.09
C ILE A 158 -8.58 4.05 18.27
N VAL A 159 -8.87 5.31 18.54
CA VAL A 159 -9.82 5.65 19.59
C VAL A 159 -11.20 5.11 19.22
N GLU A 160 -11.84 4.47 20.20
CA GLU A 160 -13.16 3.88 20.01
C GLU A 160 -14.17 4.90 19.49
N GLY A 161 -14.95 4.49 18.48
CA GLY A 161 -15.96 5.35 17.85
C GLY A 161 -15.41 6.40 16.88
N GLN A 162 -14.10 6.49 16.70
CA GLN A 162 -13.48 7.44 15.78
C GLN A 162 -13.23 6.84 14.39
N PHE A 163 -13.51 7.64 13.36
CA PHE A 163 -13.03 7.35 12.01
C PHE A 163 -11.56 7.72 11.90
N VAL A 164 -10.77 6.82 11.31
CA VAL A 164 -9.36 7.09 11.03
C VAL A 164 -9.04 6.65 9.61
N ARG A 165 -8.32 7.48 8.88
CA ARG A 165 -7.77 7.16 7.57
C ARG A 165 -6.25 7.22 7.61
N LEU A 166 -5.60 6.19 7.09
CA LEU A 166 -4.17 6.22 6.81
C LEU A 166 -3.94 6.31 5.30
N ILE A 167 -3.18 7.32 4.88
CA ILE A 167 -2.75 7.49 3.49
C ILE A 167 -1.23 7.37 3.46
N ASN A 168 -0.73 6.52 2.56
CA ASN A 168 0.71 6.24 2.40
C ASN A 168 1.43 5.83 3.69
N GLY A 169 0.80 4.96 4.48
CA GLY A 169 1.40 4.37 5.68
C GLY A 169 2.50 3.37 5.34
N MET A 170 3.64 3.46 6.02
CA MET A 170 4.82 2.62 5.82
C MET A 170 5.22 1.95 7.12
N PHE A 171 5.22 0.62 7.09
CA PHE A 171 5.53 -0.22 8.23
C PHE A 171 6.70 -1.11 7.88
N PHE A 172 7.58 -1.31 8.85
CA PHE A 172 8.81 -2.07 8.66
C PHE A 172 9.04 -2.97 9.86
N ASP A 173 9.43 -4.20 9.59
CA ASP A 173 9.86 -5.17 10.58
C ASP A 173 11.14 -5.85 10.09
N ALA A 174 11.83 -6.57 10.96
CA ALA A 174 12.93 -7.41 10.55
C ALA A 174 12.79 -8.81 11.17
N LYS A 175 12.89 -9.83 10.33
CA LYS A 175 12.81 -11.23 10.76
C LYS A 175 13.93 -12.02 10.11
N ASP A 176 14.67 -12.78 10.92
CA ASP A 176 15.80 -13.59 10.46
C ASP A 176 16.85 -12.77 9.66
N ASP A 177 17.06 -11.51 10.07
CA ASP A 177 17.90 -10.51 9.40
C ASP A 177 17.39 -10.05 8.02
N ASP A 178 16.15 -10.38 7.64
CA ASP A 178 15.48 -9.82 6.46
C ASP A 178 14.57 -8.66 6.82
N LEU A 179 14.65 -7.57 6.05
CA LEU A 179 13.71 -6.47 6.14
C LEU A 179 12.36 -6.89 5.55
N LYS A 180 11.30 -6.79 6.36
CA LYS A 180 9.92 -6.95 5.92
C LYS A 180 9.26 -5.59 5.84
N THR A 181 8.66 -5.29 4.69
CA THR A 181 8.05 -3.99 4.41
C THR A 181 6.59 -4.17 4.10
N ARG A 182 5.75 -3.32 4.69
CA ARG A 182 4.33 -3.19 4.37
C ARG A 182 3.98 -1.74 4.11
N ILE A 183 3.45 -1.48 2.93
CA ILE A 183 2.99 -0.14 2.53
C ILE A 183 1.48 -0.19 2.35
N ILE A 184 0.75 0.61 3.11
CA ILE A 184 -0.69 0.81 2.94
C ILE A 184 -0.90 2.14 2.21
N LYS A 185 -1.44 2.09 0.99
CA LYS A 185 -1.64 3.30 0.18
C LYS A 185 -2.82 4.12 0.66
N TRP A 186 -3.91 3.45 1.01
CA TRP A 186 -5.10 4.06 1.57
C TRP A 186 -5.89 3.01 2.34
N ILE A 187 -6.17 3.26 3.61
CA ILE A 187 -7.08 2.45 4.42
C ILE A 187 -7.96 3.34 5.27
N ASP A 188 -9.25 3.01 5.28
CA ASP A 188 -10.27 3.67 6.09
C ASP A 188 -10.68 2.73 7.21
N PHE A 189 -10.62 3.20 8.45
CA PHE A 189 -11.16 2.53 9.63
C PHE A 189 -12.47 3.20 10.00
N ILE A 190 -13.57 2.54 9.67
CA ILE A 190 -14.94 3.02 9.89
C ILE A 190 -15.41 2.49 11.25
N PRO A 191 -15.75 3.34 12.23
CA PRO A 191 -16.21 2.86 13.51
C PRO A 191 -17.51 2.07 13.36
N CYS A 192 -17.60 0.95 14.06
CA CYS A 192 -18.81 0.12 14.08
C CYS A 192 -19.18 -0.27 15.51
N HIS A 193 -20.46 -0.59 15.71
CA HIS A 193 -20.93 -1.34 16.85
C HIS A 193 -21.15 -2.80 16.45
N TYR A 194 -20.74 -3.71 17.32
CA TYR A 194 -20.94 -5.13 17.14
C TYR A 194 -21.70 -5.69 18.34
N ASN A 195 -22.85 -6.30 18.09
CA ASN A 195 -23.69 -6.96 19.09
C ASN A 195 -23.68 -8.47 18.81
N GLU A 196 -23.29 -9.24 19.81
CA GLU A 196 -23.36 -10.71 19.80
C GLU A 196 -24.52 -11.13 20.73
N PRO A 197 -25.74 -11.31 20.18
CA PRO A 197 -26.91 -11.66 20.97
C PRO A 197 -26.84 -13.08 21.54
N GLU A 198 -27.80 -13.42 22.41
CA GLU A 198 -27.89 -14.77 23.00
C GLU A 198 -28.15 -15.87 21.95
N GLU A 199 -27.89 -17.12 22.35
CA GLU A 199 -27.85 -18.30 21.46
C GLU A 199 -29.15 -18.45 20.63
N GLY A 200 -29.02 -18.32 19.30
CA GLY A 200 -30.12 -18.48 18.34
C GLY A 200 -30.43 -17.25 17.49
N GLU A 201 -29.83 -16.10 17.77
CA GLU A 201 -29.96 -14.86 17.00
C GLU A 201 -28.74 -14.61 16.09
N LEU A 202 -28.90 -13.71 15.11
CA LEU A 202 -27.81 -13.32 14.19
C LEU A 202 -26.96 -12.22 14.82
N ASP A 203 -25.65 -12.30 14.65
CA ASP A 203 -24.76 -11.20 15.01
C ASP A 203 -25.12 -9.93 14.22
N GLU A 204 -25.12 -8.79 14.90
CA GLU A 204 -25.43 -7.50 14.28
C GLU A 204 -24.20 -6.60 14.27
N ILE A 205 -23.89 -6.05 13.09
CA ILE A 205 -22.89 -5.00 12.93
C ILE A 205 -23.55 -3.77 12.33
N GLY A 206 -23.35 -2.61 12.95
CA GLY A 206 -23.82 -1.35 12.39
C GLY A 206 -22.75 -0.28 12.44
N PHE A 207 -22.80 0.61 11.44
CA PHE A 207 -21.79 1.63 11.21
C PHE A 207 -22.43 2.84 10.53
N SER A 208 -21.77 3.99 10.59
CA SER A 208 -22.21 5.22 9.91
C SER A 208 -21.29 5.53 8.72
N LEU A 209 -21.90 5.91 7.59
CA LEU A 209 -21.19 6.36 6.40
C LEU A 209 -21.22 7.90 6.22
N GLU A 210 -21.66 8.64 7.24
CA GLU A 210 -21.69 10.12 7.21
C GLU A 210 -20.31 10.73 6.95
N VAL A 211 -19.23 10.06 7.36
CA VAL A 211 -17.87 10.54 7.08
C VAL A 211 -17.60 10.62 5.57
N TYR A 212 -18.04 9.62 4.80
CA TYR A 212 -17.87 9.62 3.35
C TYR A 212 -18.72 10.69 2.66
N ASP A 213 -19.90 10.98 3.19
CA ASP A 213 -20.76 12.07 2.71
C ASP A 213 -20.05 13.43 2.78
N ARG A 214 -19.15 13.60 3.76
CA ARG A 214 -18.37 14.83 3.96
C ARG A 214 -17.06 14.85 3.17
N LEU A 215 -16.40 13.70 3.02
CA LEU A 215 -15.04 13.64 2.46
C LEU A 215 -14.98 13.43 0.94
N TRP A 216 -16.06 12.96 0.29
CA TRP A 216 -16.02 12.55 -1.12
C TRP A 216 -15.41 13.57 -2.08
N GLN A 217 -15.67 14.86 -1.86
CA GLN A 217 -15.17 15.89 -2.77
C GLN A 217 -13.67 16.14 -2.56
N ALA A 218 -13.22 16.21 -1.31
CA ALA A 218 -11.81 16.37 -0.99
C ALA A 218 -11.00 15.16 -1.51
N ASP A 219 -11.52 13.96 -1.29
CA ASP A 219 -10.88 12.72 -1.69
C ASP A 219 -10.80 12.54 -3.21
N LEU A 220 -11.82 13.00 -3.94
CA LEU A 220 -11.81 13.02 -5.40
C LEU A 220 -10.64 13.83 -5.96
N PHE A 221 -10.28 14.93 -5.29
CA PHE A 221 -9.19 15.81 -5.73
C PHE A 221 -7.89 15.59 -4.97
N TYR A 222 -7.83 14.60 -4.09
CA TYR A 222 -6.60 14.25 -3.40
C TYR A 222 -5.53 13.82 -4.43
N GLN A 223 -4.36 14.43 -4.35
CA GLN A 223 -3.22 14.09 -5.20
C GLN A 223 -2.13 13.52 -4.32
N TYR A 224 -1.71 12.29 -4.63
CA TYR A 224 -0.53 11.74 -3.98
C TYR A 224 0.67 12.63 -4.31
N PRO A 225 1.53 12.94 -3.34
CA PRO A 225 2.66 13.81 -3.56
C PRO A 225 3.60 13.19 -4.61
N GLU A 226 3.56 13.71 -5.83
CA GLU A 226 4.60 13.47 -6.82
C GLU A 226 5.85 14.27 -6.40
N PRO A 227 7.03 13.65 -6.29
CA PRO A 227 8.20 14.40 -5.86
C PRO A 227 8.59 15.46 -6.89
N ALA A 228 8.46 16.73 -6.51
CA ALA A 228 8.67 17.85 -7.43
C ALA A 228 10.15 18.15 -7.75
N ASP A 229 11.10 17.59 -6.97
CA ASP A 229 12.53 17.87 -7.08
C ASP A 229 13.32 16.61 -7.45
N PHE A 230 14.37 16.74 -8.25
CA PHE A 230 15.16 15.60 -8.74
C PHE A 230 15.73 14.73 -7.61
N LYS A 231 16.09 15.34 -6.47
CA LYS A 231 16.55 14.64 -5.27
C LYS A 231 15.40 13.91 -4.57
N TYR A 232 14.25 14.57 -4.45
CA TYR A 232 13.06 14.00 -3.81
C TYR A 232 12.36 12.95 -4.71
N ASP A 233 12.62 12.93 -6.02
CA ASP A 233 12.14 11.88 -6.94
C ASP A 233 12.98 10.60 -6.83
N LYS A 234 14.30 10.74 -6.73
CA LYS A 234 15.23 9.60 -6.74
C LYS A 234 15.38 8.92 -5.39
N LEU A 235 15.44 9.68 -4.30
CA LEU A 235 15.70 9.10 -2.98
C LEU A 235 14.60 8.12 -2.52
N PRO A 236 13.29 8.40 -2.69
CA PRO A 236 12.25 7.43 -2.40
C PRO A 236 12.37 6.17 -3.26
N LYS A 237 12.75 6.29 -4.54
CA LYS A 237 12.98 5.14 -5.43
C LYS A 237 14.16 4.29 -4.97
N ILE A 238 15.23 4.90 -4.46
CA ILE A 238 16.34 4.18 -3.81
C ILE A 238 15.85 3.46 -2.56
N ASN A 239 15.05 4.11 -1.72
CA ASN A 239 14.46 3.48 -0.54
C ASN A 239 13.60 2.26 -0.92
N ARG A 240 12.77 2.36 -1.97
CA ARG A 240 12.02 1.19 -2.50
C ARG A 240 12.92 0.09 -3.02
N PHE A 241 14.04 0.43 -3.65
CA PHE A 241 15.04 -0.56 -4.06
C PHE A 241 15.68 -1.25 -2.85
N ILE A 242 16.04 -0.51 -1.81
CA ILE A 242 16.57 -1.06 -0.54
C ILE A 242 15.56 -2.00 0.11
N GLU A 243 14.29 -1.62 0.14
CA GLU A 243 13.20 -2.45 0.67
C GLU A 243 13.04 -3.77 -0.11
N LEU A 244 13.13 -3.70 -1.44
CA LEU A 244 13.08 -4.87 -2.30
C LEU A 244 14.30 -5.79 -2.10
N PHE A 245 15.50 -5.21 -2.09
CA PHE A 245 16.76 -5.93 -1.95
C PHE A 245 16.95 -6.52 -0.54
N GLY A 246 16.47 -5.83 0.49
CA GLY A 246 16.62 -6.22 1.89
C GLY A 246 15.74 -7.40 2.33
N ASN A 247 14.86 -7.91 1.46
CA ASN A 247 14.03 -9.09 1.73
C ASN A 247 14.53 -10.28 0.90
N SER A 248 15.10 -11.31 1.53
CA SER A 248 15.63 -12.50 0.84
C SER A 248 14.58 -13.33 0.07
N GLU A 249 13.28 -13.14 0.33
CA GLU A 249 12.21 -13.79 -0.44
C GLU A 249 12.05 -13.21 -1.86
N ASN A 250 12.54 -12.00 -2.11
CA ASN A 250 12.51 -11.41 -3.44
C ASN A 250 13.56 -12.08 -4.32
N SER A 251 13.09 -12.70 -5.40
CA SER A 251 13.96 -13.35 -6.37
C SER A 251 14.75 -12.33 -7.20
N GLU A 252 15.90 -12.74 -7.71
CA GLU A 252 16.70 -11.93 -8.64
C GLU A 252 15.86 -11.40 -9.83
N PRO A 253 14.98 -12.20 -10.48
CA PRO A 253 14.08 -11.70 -11.51
C PRO A 253 13.12 -10.59 -11.05
N THR A 254 12.72 -10.60 -9.77
CA THR A 254 11.88 -9.54 -9.19
C THR A 254 12.67 -8.24 -9.07
N ILE A 255 13.92 -8.35 -8.63
CA ILE A 255 14.83 -7.21 -8.49
C ILE A 255 15.19 -6.62 -9.85
N THR A 256 15.51 -7.44 -10.85
CA THR A 256 15.82 -6.97 -12.21
C THR A 256 14.59 -6.39 -12.90
N SER A 257 13.40 -6.96 -12.67
CA SER A 257 12.15 -6.37 -13.20
C SER A 257 11.90 -4.96 -12.64
N PHE A 258 12.18 -4.72 -11.36
CA PHE A 258 12.10 -3.38 -10.76
C PHE A 258 13.10 -2.42 -11.41
N LEU A 259 14.36 -2.86 -11.56
CA LEU A 259 15.42 -2.05 -12.17
C LEU A 259 15.21 -1.77 -13.67
N ALA A 260 14.47 -2.64 -14.37
CA ALA A 260 14.15 -2.48 -15.79
C ALA A 260 13.13 -1.37 -16.08
N GLN A 261 12.36 -0.93 -15.08
CA GLN A 261 11.44 0.19 -15.23
C GLN A 261 12.22 1.48 -15.54
N GLN A 262 11.80 2.22 -16.57
CA GLN A 262 12.51 3.40 -17.05
C GLN A 262 12.77 4.45 -15.94
N GLU A 263 11.83 4.59 -15.01
CA GLU A 263 11.93 5.47 -13.86
C GLU A 263 13.01 5.06 -12.83
N ASN A 264 13.47 3.81 -12.87
CA ASN A 264 14.48 3.23 -11.97
C ASN A 264 15.86 3.05 -12.62
N HIS A 265 15.99 3.27 -13.94
CA HIS A 265 17.27 3.18 -14.67
C HIS A 265 18.37 4.06 -14.06
N PHE A 266 18.00 5.16 -13.40
CA PHE A 266 18.97 6.02 -12.73
C PHE A 266 19.76 5.29 -11.63
N ILE A 267 19.21 4.23 -11.01
CA ILE A 267 19.89 3.44 -9.97
C ILE A 267 21.10 2.74 -10.59
N LEU A 268 20.91 2.08 -11.73
CA LEU A 268 21.98 1.43 -12.49
C LEU A 268 22.99 2.45 -13.03
N ASN A 269 22.50 3.56 -13.62
CA ASN A 269 23.37 4.62 -14.11
C ASN A 269 24.25 5.22 -13.00
N MET A 270 23.72 5.43 -11.79
CA MET A 270 24.54 5.93 -10.68
C MET A 270 25.50 4.88 -10.13
N GLY A 271 25.06 3.62 -10.02
CA GLY A 271 25.88 2.52 -9.49
C GLY A 271 27.07 2.17 -10.39
N PHE A 272 26.88 2.24 -11.71
CA PHE A 272 27.87 1.85 -12.71
C PHE A 272 28.42 3.03 -13.52
N MET A 273 28.10 4.27 -13.15
CA MET A 273 28.48 5.48 -13.90
C MET A 273 28.03 5.47 -15.38
N GLY A 274 26.92 4.79 -15.66
CA GLY A 274 26.31 4.69 -16.98
C GLY A 274 25.66 6.00 -17.43
N THR A 275 25.71 6.22 -18.74
CA THR A 275 24.99 7.26 -19.49
C THR A 275 23.67 6.77 -20.08
N GLY A 276 23.44 5.46 -20.11
CA GLY A 276 22.21 4.84 -20.59
C GLY A 276 22.11 3.37 -20.20
N VAL A 277 20.87 2.88 -20.08
CA VAL A 277 20.53 1.49 -19.73
C VAL A 277 19.54 0.95 -20.76
N HIS A 278 19.79 -0.25 -21.27
CA HIS A 278 18.84 -1.00 -22.09
C HIS A 278 18.58 -2.36 -21.45
N SER A 279 17.32 -2.71 -21.23
CA SER A 279 16.95 -3.99 -20.63
C SER A 279 16.65 -5.04 -21.71
N GLN A 280 17.12 -6.28 -21.51
CA GLN A 280 16.77 -7.45 -22.33
C GLN A 280 16.99 -7.29 -23.84
N VAL A 281 18.11 -6.67 -24.24
CA VAL A 281 18.46 -6.49 -25.65
C VAL A 281 19.00 -7.79 -26.22
N LYS A 282 18.53 -8.17 -27.42
CA LYS A 282 19.03 -9.34 -28.12
C LYS A 282 20.38 -9.04 -28.78
N CYS A 283 21.43 -9.76 -28.39
CA CYS A 283 22.79 -9.63 -28.93
C CYS A 283 23.10 -10.79 -29.87
N GLU A 284 23.29 -10.47 -31.15
CA GLU A 284 23.68 -11.42 -32.19
C GLU A 284 25.20 -11.49 -32.34
N TRP A 285 25.73 -12.69 -32.55
CA TRP A 285 27.16 -12.90 -32.80
C TRP A 285 27.53 -12.48 -34.23
N GLN A 286 28.46 -11.54 -34.37
CA GLN A 286 28.85 -11.01 -35.69
C GLN A 286 29.76 -11.95 -36.50
N SER A 287 30.45 -12.88 -35.84
CA SER A 287 31.50 -13.70 -36.44
C SER A 287 31.35 -15.21 -36.24
N GLU A 288 30.35 -15.65 -35.48
CA GLU A 288 30.15 -17.05 -35.10
C GLU A 288 28.67 -17.43 -35.19
N GLU A 289 28.34 -18.65 -35.63
CA GLU A 289 26.99 -19.20 -35.48
C GLU A 289 26.83 -19.79 -34.08
N LYS A 290 26.25 -18.99 -33.18
CA LYS A 290 25.91 -19.36 -31.81
C LYS A 290 24.55 -18.78 -31.44
N ASP A 291 23.94 -19.36 -30.41
CA ASP A 291 22.71 -18.83 -29.81
C ASP A 291 22.92 -17.39 -29.33
N GLU A 292 21.89 -16.58 -29.56
CA GLU A 292 21.88 -15.16 -29.20
C GLU A 292 21.88 -15.00 -27.68
N ILE A 293 22.54 -13.95 -27.20
CA ILE A 293 22.60 -13.63 -25.78
C ILE A 293 21.57 -12.54 -25.49
N ILE A 294 20.83 -12.69 -24.39
CA ILE A 294 19.90 -11.67 -23.88
C ILE A 294 20.33 -11.34 -22.45
N PRO A 295 21.21 -10.35 -22.24
CA PRO A 295 21.56 -9.89 -20.90
C PRO A 295 20.37 -9.13 -20.28
N ASP A 296 20.27 -9.16 -18.96
CA ASP A 296 19.22 -8.42 -18.25
C ASP A 296 19.37 -6.91 -18.46
N PHE A 297 20.61 -6.42 -18.51
CA PHE A 297 20.93 -5.01 -18.77
C PHE A 297 22.18 -4.84 -19.65
N LEU A 298 22.12 -3.89 -20.57
CA LEU A 298 23.28 -3.29 -21.23
C LEU A 298 23.45 -1.86 -20.73
N LEU A 299 24.67 -1.53 -20.31
CA LEU A 299 25.03 -0.19 -19.84
C LEU A 299 25.92 0.51 -20.86
N LEU A 300 25.61 1.77 -21.12
CA LEU A 300 26.40 2.66 -21.97
C LEU A 300 27.29 3.53 -21.09
N GLU A 301 28.60 3.31 -21.03
CA GLU A 301 29.53 4.30 -20.44
C GLU A 301 29.96 5.31 -21.52
N GLN A 302 30.46 6.49 -21.11
CA GLN A 302 31.13 7.38 -22.05
C GLN A 302 32.32 6.63 -22.69
N MET A 303 32.13 6.22 -23.95
CA MET A 303 33.07 5.58 -24.87
C MET A 303 33.34 4.07 -24.81
N ASP A 304 32.64 3.24 -24.02
CA ASP A 304 32.68 1.76 -24.19
C ASP A 304 31.44 1.05 -23.61
N MET A 305 30.96 0.00 -24.26
CA MET A 305 29.89 -0.89 -23.75
C MET A 305 30.48 -2.00 -22.89
N ARG A 306 29.95 -2.21 -21.68
CA ARG A 306 30.26 -3.37 -20.82
C ARG A 306 29.02 -4.24 -20.65
N ILE A 307 29.20 -5.55 -20.74
CA ILE A 307 28.16 -6.56 -20.46
C ILE A 307 28.27 -6.92 -18.98
N LEU A 308 27.16 -6.82 -18.24
CA LEU A 308 27.00 -7.32 -16.88
C LEU A 308 26.02 -8.48 -16.87
#